data_AF-A0A8T4HL11-F1
#
_entry.id   AF-A0A8T4HL11-F1
#
_cell.length_a   1.000
_cell.length_b   1.000
_cell.length_c   1.000
_cell.angle_alpha   90.00
_cell.angle_beta   90.00
_cell.angle_gamma   90.00
#
_symmetry.space_group_name_H-M   'P 1'
#
loop_
_entity.id
_entity.type
_entity.pdbx_description
1 polymer ?
#
loop_
_entity_poly.entity_id
_entity_poly.type
_entity_poly.pdbx_seq_one_letter_code
_entity_poly.pdbx_strand_id
1 'polypeptide(L)'
;MSDAEEQQQQTDEDERRERWLVLQERTDRRRRRTRIAVWCGLGVLVLGGAGWAVTPTVKDSVITSGACDGALPDGTMETLRNTTGHADGHLTESRSELDGDLGRYSCEVANEEGERVLEVHVYSRRDDIDRELIREFRDDGVHPTSALPGGLPGFESRLAGLTLLPRCPGRGEDAAGNPGRLLVDVLAGHRSEPHQLVRAGAAVANKAAEKLGCDTDPLSVPAKETEQQVPESVPSARAAGTTCAALARGPFRDTGWSVDLRIPKGPAPLTSCTVRPSGKDEDGEPHRPVLSLHALYGEWTQRVMLGQARHHGARTDEERVGPWLTDESGWAMARCDGRPAGFKISVSRPDQETDSYSEDKTLSRKQLDRTGLRKMLASFAERESAERGCTGLRLPAAD
;
A
#
# COMPACT_ATOMS: atom_id res chain seq x y z
N MET A 1 -38.35 25.05 -102.91
CA MET A 1 -37.99 24.25 -101.73
C MET A 1 -38.00 25.21 -100.57
N SER A 2 -38.79 24.88 -99.56
CA SER A 2 -39.55 25.81 -98.74
C SER A 2 -38.82 26.11 -97.43
N ASP A 3 -38.90 27.36 -96.95
CA ASP A 3 -38.35 27.86 -95.66
C ASP A 3 -38.77 27.02 -94.41
N ALA A 4 -39.70 26.09 -94.58
CA ALA A 4 -40.14 25.14 -93.56
C ALA A 4 -39.12 23.99 -93.31
N GLU A 5 -38.31 23.59 -94.29
CA GLU A 5 -37.32 22.50 -94.11
C GLU A 5 -36.08 22.96 -93.32
N GLU A 6 -35.68 24.23 -93.44
CA GLU A 6 -34.51 24.78 -92.73
C GLU A 6 -34.78 24.98 -91.23
N GLN A 7 -36.00 25.40 -90.86
CA GLN A 7 -36.38 25.54 -89.45
C GLN A 7 -36.48 24.19 -88.74
N GLN A 8 -36.87 23.13 -89.47
CA GLN A 8 -37.01 21.80 -88.91
C GLN A 8 -35.66 21.12 -88.67
N GLN A 9 -34.63 21.42 -89.48
CA GLN A 9 -33.26 20.96 -89.25
C GLN A 9 -32.57 21.66 -88.08
N GLN A 10 -32.79 22.97 -87.89
CA GLN A 10 -32.21 23.70 -86.75
C GLN A 10 -32.78 23.21 -85.41
N THR A 11 -34.08 22.90 -85.35
CA THR A 11 -34.73 22.43 -84.12
C THR A 11 -34.23 21.04 -83.70
N ASP A 12 -33.93 20.16 -84.66
CA ASP A 12 -33.45 18.79 -84.39
C ASP A 12 -31.95 18.76 -83.98
N GLU A 13 -31.16 19.74 -84.44
CA GLU A 13 -29.77 19.93 -83.97
C GLU A 13 -29.70 20.49 -82.54
N ASP A 14 -30.58 21.43 -82.19
CA ASP A 14 -30.63 21.99 -80.83
C ASP A 14 -31.15 20.94 -79.82
N GLU A 15 -32.16 20.14 -80.16
CA GLU A 15 -32.58 19.02 -79.31
C GLU A 15 -31.47 17.97 -79.13
N ARG A 16 -30.66 17.70 -80.16
CA ARG A 16 -29.51 16.80 -80.05
C ARG A 16 -28.42 17.37 -79.15
N ARG A 17 -28.14 18.67 -79.22
CA ARG A 17 -27.19 19.35 -78.33
C ARG A 17 -27.65 19.32 -76.87
N GLU A 18 -28.92 19.58 -76.59
CA GLU A 18 -29.46 19.53 -75.24
C GLU A 18 -29.42 18.10 -74.66
N ARG A 19 -29.78 17.08 -75.45
CA ARG A 19 -29.66 15.67 -75.01
C ARG A 19 -28.22 15.27 -74.74
N TRP A 20 -27.26 15.79 -75.51
CA TRP A 20 -25.84 15.50 -75.31
C TRP A 20 -25.29 16.13 -74.03
N LEU A 21 -25.67 17.37 -73.73
CA LEU A 21 -25.31 18.07 -72.49
C LEU A 21 -25.89 17.37 -71.24
N VAL A 22 -27.14 16.91 -71.30
CA VAL A 22 -27.78 16.17 -70.19
C VAL A 22 -27.10 14.81 -69.93
N LEU A 23 -26.62 14.13 -70.98
CA LEU A 23 -25.86 12.88 -70.83
C LEU A 23 -24.45 13.11 -70.25
N GLN A 24 -23.81 14.22 -70.60
CA GLN A 24 -22.51 14.60 -70.05
C GLN A 24 -22.59 14.97 -68.56
N GLU A 25 -23.63 15.69 -68.15
CA GLU A 25 -23.84 16.05 -66.74
C GLU A 25 -24.12 14.82 -65.86
N ARG A 26 -24.84 13.81 -66.38
CA ARG A 26 -25.11 12.55 -65.66
C ARG A 26 -23.86 11.69 -65.48
N THR A 27 -22.95 11.69 -66.45
CA THR A 27 -21.70 10.90 -66.37
C THR A 27 -20.70 11.52 -65.39
N ASP A 28 -20.62 12.85 -65.30
CA ASP A 28 -19.75 13.54 -64.35
C ASP A 28 -20.22 13.43 -62.89
N ARG A 29 -21.53 13.48 -62.64
CA ARG A 29 -22.08 13.24 -61.29
C ARG A 29 -21.82 11.82 -60.79
N ARG A 30 -21.82 10.82 -61.69
CA ARG A 30 -21.53 9.42 -61.34
C ARG A 30 -20.06 9.22 -60.99
N ARG A 31 -19.13 9.86 -61.71
CA ARG A 31 -17.68 9.84 -61.41
C ARG A 31 -17.32 10.55 -60.10
N ARG A 32 -17.99 11.66 -59.76
CA ARG A 32 -17.78 12.33 -58.46
C ARG A 32 -18.28 11.49 -57.29
N ARG A 33 -19.45 10.85 -57.41
CA ARG A 33 -20.00 9.96 -56.38
C ARG A 33 -19.14 8.70 -56.18
N THR A 34 -18.63 8.08 -57.23
CA THR A 34 -17.72 6.93 -57.08
C THR A 34 -16.37 7.33 -56.50
N ARG A 35 -15.82 8.51 -56.84
CA ARG A 35 -14.61 9.01 -56.16
C ARG A 35 -14.87 9.23 -54.67
N ILE A 36 -15.93 9.94 -54.27
CA ILE A 36 -16.24 10.16 -52.85
C ILE A 36 -16.45 8.83 -52.12
N ALA A 37 -17.15 7.86 -52.71
CA ALA A 37 -17.34 6.54 -52.11
C ALA A 37 -16.02 5.75 -51.96
N VAL A 38 -15.11 5.85 -52.95
CA VAL A 38 -13.77 5.22 -52.87
C VAL A 38 -12.90 5.90 -51.82
N TRP A 39 -12.93 7.24 -51.72
CA TRP A 39 -12.19 8.00 -50.71
C TRP A 39 -12.74 7.76 -49.29
N CYS A 40 -14.06 7.70 -49.12
CA CYS A 40 -14.68 7.32 -47.84
C CYS A 40 -14.41 5.85 -47.48
N GLY A 41 -14.45 4.94 -48.46
CA GLY A 41 -14.13 3.52 -48.26
C GLY A 41 -12.67 3.30 -47.84
N LEU A 42 -11.73 4.03 -48.45
CA LEU A 42 -10.32 4.05 -48.03
C LEU A 42 -10.14 4.67 -46.64
N GLY A 43 -10.86 5.75 -46.33
CA GLY A 43 -10.84 6.36 -44.99
C GLY A 43 -11.32 5.41 -43.90
N VAL A 44 -12.39 4.66 -44.15
CA VAL A 44 -12.93 3.65 -43.21
C VAL A 44 -12.01 2.43 -43.08
N LEU A 45 -11.32 2.01 -44.15
CA LEU A 45 -10.33 0.94 -44.07
C LEU A 45 -9.05 1.34 -43.34
N VAL A 46 -8.60 2.60 -43.48
CA VAL A 46 -7.43 3.12 -42.76
C VAL A 46 -7.76 3.38 -41.28
N LEU A 47 -8.92 3.97 -40.97
CA LEU A 47 -9.37 4.19 -39.59
C LEU A 47 -9.81 2.88 -38.91
N GLY A 48 -10.44 1.97 -39.65
CA GLY A 48 -10.87 0.66 -39.14
C GLY A 48 -9.74 -0.37 -39.04
N GLY A 49 -8.74 -0.31 -39.91
CA GLY A 49 -7.56 -1.19 -39.88
C GLY A 49 -6.53 -0.80 -38.82
N ALA A 50 -6.39 0.49 -38.52
CA ALA A 50 -5.49 0.95 -37.45
C ALA A 50 -6.02 0.67 -36.04
N GLY A 51 -7.32 0.41 -35.88
CA GLY A 51 -7.93 0.16 -34.57
C GLY A 51 -7.65 -1.21 -33.96
N TRP A 52 -7.13 -2.18 -34.73
CA TRP A 52 -6.96 -3.57 -34.30
C TRP A 52 -5.51 -4.01 -34.04
N ALA A 53 -4.53 -3.13 -34.28
CA ALA A 53 -3.11 -3.40 -34.06
C ALA A 53 -2.51 -2.37 -33.10
N VAL A 54 -3.08 -2.23 -31.91
CA VAL A 54 -2.39 -1.54 -30.82
C VAL A 54 -1.26 -2.48 -30.38
N THR A 55 -0.03 -2.19 -30.79
CA THR A 55 1.16 -2.93 -30.34
C THR A 55 1.20 -2.96 -28.80
N PRO A 56 1.69 -4.03 -28.16
CA PRO A 56 1.67 -4.18 -26.70
C PRO A 56 2.33 -2.99 -25.98
N THR A 57 3.35 -2.36 -26.58
CA THR A 57 3.99 -1.15 -26.06
C THR A 57 3.07 0.07 -25.98
N VAL A 58 2.15 0.25 -26.93
CA VAL A 58 1.17 1.35 -26.91
C VAL A 58 0.09 1.07 -25.86
N LYS A 59 -0.34 -0.20 -25.74
CA LYS A 59 -1.27 -0.65 -24.69
C LYS A 59 -0.66 -0.41 -23.29
N ASP A 60 0.60 -0.77 -23.11
CA ASP A 60 1.37 -0.53 -21.87
C ASP A 60 1.44 0.96 -21.53
N SER A 61 1.72 1.81 -22.51
CA SER A 61 1.81 3.26 -22.30
C SER A 61 0.46 3.85 -21.90
N VAL A 62 -0.63 3.43 -22.54
CA VAL A 62 -1.99 3.86 -22.18
C VAL A 62 -2.35 3.40 -20.78
N ILE A 63 -2.12 2.13 -20.45
CA ILE A 63 -2.40 1.58 -19.11
C ILE A 63 -1.57 2.30 -18.05
N THR A 64 -0.28 2.51 -18.30
CA THR A 64 0.62 3.21 -17.37
C THR A 64 0.15 4.64 -17.11
N SER A 65 -0.23 5.37 -18.15
CA SER A 65 -0.72 6.76 -18.01
C SER A 65 -2.06 6.87 -17.29
N GLY A 66 -2.92 5.85 -17.40
CA GLY A 66 -4.24 5.81 -16.78
C GLY A 66 -4.28 5.10 -15.42
N ALA A 67 -3.20 4.40 -15.05
CA ALA A 67 -3.18 3.54 -13.86
C ALA A 67 -3.46 4.34 -12.58
N CYS A 68 -4.35 3.80 -11.75
CA CYS A 68 -4.83 4.46 -10.54
C CYS A 68 -5.32 5.89 -10.80
N ASP A 69 -6.14 6.06 -11.84
CA ASP A 69 -6.64 7.37 -12.30
C ASP A 69 -5.54 8.39 -12.64
N GLY A 70 -4.41 7.90 -13.16
CA GLY A 70 -3.24 8.72 -13.50
C GLY A 70 -2.50 9.26 -12.28
N ALA A 71 -2.63 8.61 -11.12
CA ALA A 71 -1.94 9.04 -9.91
C ALA A 71 -0.44 8.74 -9.93
N LEU A 72 -0.02 7.70 -10.66
CA LEU A 72 1.34 7.18 -10.58
C LEU A 72 2.35 8.11 -11.29
N PRO A 73 3.49 8.42 -10.67
CA PRO A 73 4.56 9.18 -11.32
C PRO A 73 5.15 8.44 -12.52
N ASP A 74 5.70 9.22 -13.46
CA ASP A 74 6.41 8.67 -14.62
C ASP A 74 7.53 7.71 -14.18
N GLY A 75 7.63 6.57 -14.85
CA GLY A 75 8.63 5.53 -14.59
C GLY A 75 8.33 4.60 -13.41
N THR A 76 7.39 4.93 -12.51
CA THR A 76 7.06 4.07 -11.36
C THR A 76 6.54 2.70 -11.80
N MET A 77 5.68 2.63 -12.81
CA MET A 77 5.16 1.36 -13.31
C MET A 77 6.24 0.48 -13.96
N GLU A 78 7.19 1.07 -14.69
CA GLU A 78 8.29 0.32 -15.28
C GLU A 78 9.13 -0.35 -14.20
N THR A 79 9.43 0.36 -13.12
CA THR A 79 10.17 -0.21 -11.98
C THR A 79 9.36 -1.27 -11.25
N LEU A 80 8.06 -1.05 -11.00
CA LEU A 80 7.22 -2.05 -10.34
C LEU A 80 7.11 -3.34 -11.17
N ARG A 81 6.99 -3.26 -12.51
CA ARG A 81 6.99 -4.46 -13.36
C ARG A 81 8.28 -5.27 -13.25
N ASN A 82 9.43 -4.61 -13.19
CA ASN A 82 10.73 -5.28 -13.05
C ASN A 82 10.87 -6.08 -11.75
N THR A 83 9.98 -5.85 -10.77
CA THR A 83 9.95 -6.59 -9.51
C THR A 83 9.07 -7.84 -9.56
N THR A 84 8.23 -7.98 -10.60
CA THR A 84 7.48 -9.22 -10.84
C THR A 84 8.40 -10.34 -11.34
N GLY A 85 7.94 -11.60 -11.23
CA GLY A 85 8.69 -12.74 -11.77
C GLY A 85 8.89 -12.70 -13.29
N HIS A 86 8.16 -11.80 -13.96
CA HIS A 86 8.12 -11.63 -15.41
C HIS A 86 8.33 -10.15 -15.77
N ALA A 87 9.58 -9.67 -15.64
CA ALA A 87 9.94 -8.27 -15.91
C ALA A 87 9.57 -7.79 -17.33
N ASP A 88 9.58 -8.72 -18.30
CA ASP A 88 9.18 -8.45 -19.69
C ASP A 88 7.66 -8.53 -19.93
N GLY A 89 6.87 -8.88 -18.89
CA GLY A 89 5.43 -9.03 -18.97
C GLY A 89 4.73 -7.69 -19.23
N HIS A 90 3.93 -7.64 -20.29
CA HIS A 90 3.12 -6.46 -20.61
C HIS A 90 1.96 -6.29 -19.61
N LEU A 91 1.49 -5.06 -19.46
CA LEU A 91 0.34 -4.75 -18.63
C LEU A 91 -0.94 -5.09 -19.39
N THR A 92 -1.90 -5.72 -18.71
CA THR A 92 -3.17 -6.12 -19.32
C THR A 92 -4.35 -5.31 -18.82
N GLU A 93 -4.34 -5.00 -17.54
CA GLU A 93 -5.47 -4.39 -16.86
C GLU A 93 -4.99 -3.36 -15.84
N SER A 94 -5.66 -2.21 -15.83
CA SER A 94 -5.74 -1.34 -14.67
C SER A 94 -7.20 -1.09 -14.36
N ARG A 95 -7.59 -1.36 -13.13
CA ARG A 95 -8.94 -1.13 -12.62
C ARG A 95 -8.86 -0.17 -11.46
N SER A 96 -9.72 0.84 -11.47
CA SER A 96 -9.90 1.74 -10.33
C SER A 96 -11.38 1.85 -10.01
N GLU A 97 -11.72 1.69 -8.74
CA GLU A 97 -13.10 1.74 -8.26
C GLU A 97 -13.20 2.75 -7.13
N LEU A 98 -14.21 3.62 -7.20
CA LEU A 98 -14.54 4.57 -6.15
C LEU A 98 -15.95 4.29 -5.67
N ASP A 99 -16.07 3.94 -4.40
CA ASP A 99 -17.33 3.89 -3.68
C ASP A 99 -17.32 5.00 -2.63
N GLY A 100 -17.79 6.19 -3.03
CA GLY A 100 -17.81 7.37 -2.18
C GLY A 100 -18.72 7.23 -0.95
N ASP A 101 -19.80 6.44 -1.09
CA ASP A 101 -20.74 6.16 0.00
C ASP A 101 -20.05 5.31 1.06
N LEU A 102 -19.39 4.22 0.65
CA LEU A 102 -18.60 3.37 1.54
C LEU A 102 -17.26 4.00 1.94
N GLY A 103 -16.87 5.13 1.35
CA GLY A 103 -15.60 5.78 1.64
C GLY A 103 -14.41 4.90 1.24
N ARG A 104 -14.53 4.22 0.09
CA ARG A 104 -13.56 3.26 -0.41
C ARG A 104 -13.05 3.69 -1.77
N TYR A 105 -11.75 3.47 -1.97
CA TYR A 105 -11.12 3.59 -3.27
C TYR A 105 -10.16 2.42 -3.45
N SER A 106 -10.22 1.73 -4.59
CA SER A 106 -9.28 0.67 -4.91
C SER A 106 -8.63 0.93 -6.26
N CYS A 107 -7.38 0.50 -6.38
CA CYS A 107 -6.67 0.43 -7.64
C CYS A 107 -5.95 -0.92 -7.75
N GLU A 108 -6.11 -1.61 -8.86
CA GLU A 108 -5.37 -2.83 -9.18
C GLU A 108 -4.75 -2.69 -10.57
N VAL A 109 -3.50 -3.13 -10.70
CA VAL A 109 -2.77 -3.22 -11.96
C VAL A 109 -2.13 -4.60 -12.06
N ALA A 110 -2.38 -5.29 -13.17
CA ALA A 110 -1.91 -6.65 -13.41
C ALA A 110 -1.18 -6.80 -14.76
N ASN A 111 -0.31 -7.81 -14.84
CA ASN A 111 0.40 -8.18 -16.07
C ASN A 111 -0.35 -9.27 -16.88
N GLU A 112 0.19 -9.66 -18.03
CA GLU A 112 -0.37 -10.70 -18.91
C GLU A 112 -0.55 -12.07 -18.25
N GLU A 113 0.29 -12.39 -17.28
CA GLU A 113 0.21 -13.63 -16.50
C GLU A 113 -0.83 -13.55 -15.36
N GLY A 114 -1.53 -12.42 -15.23
CA GLY A 114 -2.47 -12.17 -14.14
C GLY A 114 -1.79 -11.92 -12.79
N GLU A 115 -0.47 -11.72 -12.77
CA GLU A 115 0.25 -11.33 -11.56
C GLU A 115 -0.01 -9.86 -11.24
N ARG A 116 -0.28 -9.59 -9.97
CA ARG A 116 -0.48 -8.22 -9.48
C ARG A 116 0.84 -7.48 -9.46
N VAL A 117 0.90 -6.38 -10.18
CA VAL A 117 2.03 -5.44 -10.18
C VAL A 117 1.85 -4.45 -9.03
N LEU A 118 0.62 -3.94 -8.86
CA LEU A 118 0.24 -3.01 -7.81
C LEU A 118 -1.21 -3.22 -7.42
N GLU A 119 -1.49 -3.26 -6.13
CA GLU A 119 -2.83 -3.33 -5.55
C GLU A 119 -2.89 -2.32 -4.39
N VAL A 120 -3.85 -1.40 -4.44
CA VAL A 120 -4.03 -0.36 -3.43
C VAL A 120 -5.47 -0.36 -2.97
N HIS A 121 -5.68 -0.46 -1.66
CA HIS A 121 -6.99 -0.33 -1.03
C HIS A 121 -7.00 0.85 -0.08
N VAL A 122 -7.98 1.73 -0.24
CA VAL A 122 -8.14 2.93 0.58
C VAL A 122 -9.48 2.89 1.28
N TYR A 123 -9.44 3.17 2.58
CA TYR A 123 -10.61 3.22 3.46
C TYR A 123 -10.64 4.55 4.22
N SER A 124 -11.78 5.22 4.22
CA SER A 124 -12.02 6.42 5.03
C SER A 124 -13.00 6.19 6.18
N ARG A 125 -13.75 5.08 6.17
CA ARG A 125 -14.70 4.74 7.25
C ARG A 125 -13.96 4.11 8.43
N ARG A 126 -14.32 4.54 9.64
CA ARG A 126 -13.64 4.12 10.87
C ARG A 126 -13.65 2.60 11.07
N ASP A 127 -14.80 1.96 10.85
CA ASP A 127 -14.94 0.51 11.06
C ASP A 127 -14.10 -0.30 10.06
N ASP A 128 -13.96 0.19 8.83
CA ASP A 128 -13.11 -0.44 7.83
C ASP A 128 -11.63 -0.28 8.21
N ILE A 129 -11.23 0.92 8.61
CA ILE A 129 -9.86 1.22 9.08
C ILE A 129 -9.50 0.36 10.30
N ASP A 130 -10.36 0.33 11.33
CA ASP A 130 -10.11 -0.45 12.53
C ASP A 130 -10.02 -1.95 12.23
N ARG A 131 -10.86 -2.47 11.31
CA ARG A 131 -10.81 -3.87 10.89
C ARG A 131 -9.50 -4.22 10.18
N GLU A 132 -9.07 -3.42 9.21
CA GLU A 132 -7.83 -3.71 8.48
C GLU A 132 -6.60 -3.54 9.39
N LEU A 133 -6.58 -2.56 10.29
CA LEU A 133 -5.52 -2.44 11.30
C LEU A 133 -5.49 -3.63 12.25
N ILE A 134 -6.65 -4.10 12.73
CA ILE A 134 -6.67 -5.29 13.59
C ILE A 134 -6.08 -6.49 12.86
N ARG A 135 -6.39 -6.67 11.56
CA ARG A 135 -5.85 -7.75 10.72
C ARG A 135 -4.33 -7.65 10.56
N GLU A 136 -3.83 -6.45 10.28
CA GLU A 136 -2.42 -6.18 10.08
C GLU A 136 -1.55 -6.55 11.28
N PHE A 137 -2.10 -6.43 12.49
CA PHE A 137 -1.40 -6.76 13.74
C PHE A 137 -1.73 -8.15 14.29
N ARG A 138 -2.52 -9.00 13.62
CA ARG A 138 -2.84 -10.36 14.12
C ARG A 138 -1.56 -11.19 14.32
N ASP A 139 -1.54 -12.00 15.39
CA ASP A 139 -0.35 -12.73 15.79
C ASP A 139 -0.28 -14.11 15.12
N ASP A 140 0.21 -14.12 13.89
CA ASP A 140 0.54 -15.31 13.09
C ASP A 140 1.96 -15.21 12.52
N GLY A 141 2.83 -14.51 13.27
CA GLY A 141 4.28 -14.54 13.07
C GLY A 141 4.87 -13.38 12.26
N VAL A 142 4.06 -12.47 11.71
CA VAL A 142 4.55 -11.30 10.98
C VAL A 142 3.79 -10.06 11.45
N HIS A 143 4.49 -9.12 12.08
CA HIS A 143 3.95 -7.82 12.51
C HIS A 143 4.60 -6.71 11.69
N PRO A 144 3.94 -5.55 11.53
CA PRO A 144 4.60 -4.34 11.04
C PRO A 144 5.88 -4.09 11.81
N THR A 145 7.00 -4.02 11.08
CA THR A 145 8.32 -3.92 11.73
C THR A 145 8.86 -2.51 11.70
N SER A 146 8.53 -1.69 10.71
CA SER A 146 9.18 -0.40 10.49
C SER A 146 8.19 0.72 10.21
N ALA A 147 8.45 1.91 10.75
CA ALA A 147 7.80 3.11 10.27
C ALA A 147 8.34 3.50 8.88
N LEU A 148 7.53 4.17 8.08
CA LEU A 148 7.94 4.60 6.75
C LEU A 148 9.00 5.73 6.79
N PRO A 149 9.88 5.79 5.78
CA PRO A 149 10.94 6.78 5.72
C PRO A 149 10.38 8.20 5.58
N GLY A 150 11.21 9.20 5.91
CA GLY A 150 10.87 10.61 5.72
C GLY A 150 9.76 11.14 6.63
N GLY A 151 9.36 10.40 7.67
CA GLY A 151 8.26 10.80 8.55
C GLY A 151 6.88 10.61 7.92
N LEU A 152 6.77 9.81 6.85
CA LEU A 152 5.49 9.45 6.28
C LEU A 152 4.59 8.77 7.34
N PRO A 153 3.29 9.08 7.39
CA PRO A 153 2.41 8.62 8.44
C PRO A 153 1.99 7.17 8.20
N GLY A 154 2.91 6.22 8.28
CA GLY A 154 2.63 4.82 7.99
C GLY A 154 3.73 3.86 8.45
N PHE A 155 3.57 2.58 8.10
CA PHE A 155 4.52 1.53 8.41
C PHE A 155 4.57 0.47 7.28
N GLU A 156 5.64 -0.33 7.26
CA GLU A 156 5.76 -1.51 6.41
C GLU A 156 4.73 -2.56 6.86
N SER A 157 3.97 -3.11 5.89
CA SER A 157 2.93 -4.11 6.13
C SER A 157 3.50 -5.53 6.05
N ARG A 158 2.76 -6.46 6.64
CA ARG A 158 3.01 -7.87 6.75
C ARG A 158 3.28 -8.60 5.42
N LEU A 159 2.63 -8.22 4.32
CA LEU A 159 2.72 -8.93 3.03
C LEU A 159 3.71 -8.28 2.05
N ALA A 160 4.87 -7.84 2.54
CA ALA A 160 5.84 -7.05 1.76
C ALA A 160 5.22 -5.79 1.11
N GLY A 161 4.17 -5.28 1.76
CA GLY A 161 3.45 -4.07 1.39
C GLY A 161 3.79 -2.90 2.31
N LEU A 162 2.98 -1.87 2.26
CA LEU A 162 2.98 -0.78 3.24
C LEU A 162 1.58 -0.28 3.53
N THR A 163 1.43 0.30 4.71
CA THR A 163 0.20 0.95 5.13
C THR A 163 0.47 2.42 5.43
N LEU A 164 -0.24 3.33 4.74
CA LEU A 164 -0.26 4.76 5.05
C LEU A 164 -1.54 5.13 5.81
N LEU A 165 -1.41 6.05 6.75
CA LEU A 165 -2.46 6.56 7.63
C LEU A 165 -2.52 8.10 7.59
N PRO A 166 -2.68 8.72 6.41
CA PRO A 166 -2.74 10.17 6.32
C PRO A 166 -4.00 10.72 7.00
N ARG A 167 -3.91 11.97 7.45
CA ARG A 167 -5.08 12.71 7.95
C ARG A 167 -6.06 12.99 6.82
N CYS A 168 -7.33 13.10 7.16
CA CYS A 168 -8.43 13.39 6.25
C CYS A 168 -9.44 14.32 6.95
N PRO A 169 -9.05 15.58 7.26
CA PRO A 169 -9.88 16.52 8.00
C PRO A 169 -11.23 16.83 7.34
N GLY A 170 -11.34 16.77 6.01
CA GLY A 170 -12.62 17.00 5.30
C GLY A 170 -13.72 15.99 5.65
N ARG A 171 -13.39 14.89 6.35
CA ARG A 171 -14.36 13.92 6.90
C ARG A 171 -14.85 14.25 8.31
N GLY A 172 -14.42 15.37 8.89
CA GLY A 172 -14.80 15.79 10.23
C GLY A 172 -14.11 14.99 11.33
N GLU A 173 -14.69 15.01 12.52
CA GLU A 173 -14.20 14.28 13.69
C GLU A 173 -15.14 13.10 14.01
N ASP A 174 -14.58 12.03 14.59
CA ASP A 174 -15.38 10.94 15.13
C ASP A 174 -16.08 11.33 16.45
N ALA A 175 -16.95 10.46 16.96
CA ALA A 175 -17.68 10.70 18.22
C ALA A 175 -16.76 10.89 19.45
N ALA A 176 -15.48 10.51 19.34
CA ALA A 176 -14.47 10.70 20.37
C ALA A 176 -13.59 11.95 20.11
N GLY A 177 -13.92 12.76 19.10
CA GLY A 177 -13.20 13.98 18.73
C GLY A 177 -11.88 13.71 17.99
N ASN A 178 -11.66 12.51 17.47
CA ASN A 178 -10.46 12.25 16.67
C ASN A 178 -10.68 12.70 15.22
N PRO A 179 -9.69 13.35 14.58
CA PRO A 179 -9.82 13.77 13.19
C PRO A 179 -9.97 12.57 12.25
N GLY A 180 -10.77 12.76 11.21
CA GLY A 180 -10.89 11.84 10.09
C GLY A 180 -9.53 11.52 9.49
N ARG A 181 -9.43 10.31 8.93
CA ARG A 181 -8.17 9.76 8.38
C ARG A 181 -8.47 8.72 7.32
N LEU A 182 -7.46 8.44 6.51
CA LEU A 182 -7.47 7.30 5.60
C LEU A 182 -6.63 6.18 6.19
N LEU A 183 -6.93 4.96 5.74
CA LEU A 183 -5.99 3.86 5.68
C LEU A 183 -5.78 3.53 4.21
N VAL A 184 -4.53 3.52 3.77
CA VAL A 184 -4.13 3.16 2.42
C VAL A 184 -3.22 1.96 2.54
N ASP A 185 -3.74 0.80 2.18
CA ASP A 185 -2.99 -0.44 2.11
C ASP A 185 -2.44 -0.61 0.70
N VAL A 186 -1.14 -0.87 0.59
CA VAL A 186 -0.42 -0.92 -0.68
C VAL A 186 0.33 -2.22 -0.73
N LEU A 187 -0.05 -3.05 -1.70
CA LEU A 187 0.54 -4.33 -2.00
C LEU A 187 1.17 -4.23 -3.38
N ALA A 188 2.35 -4.79 -3.53
CA ALA A 188 2.95 -4.99 -4.85
C ALA A 188 3.14 -6.49 -5.08
N GLY A 189 3.53 -6.82 -6.31
CA GLY A 189 4.02 -8.15 -6.63
C GLY A 189 5.29 -8.52 -5.86
N HIS A 190 6.01 -9.53 -6.35
CA HIS A 190 7.18 -10.09 -5.68
C HIS A 190 8.22 -9.03 -5.29
N ARG A 191 8.80 -9.15 -4.08
CA ARG A 191 9.92 -8.36 -3.48
C ARG A 191 10.25 -7.03 -4.18
N SER A 192 9.30 -6.10 -4.21
CA SER A 192 9.49 -4.80 -4.83
C SER A 192 10.43 -3.91 -4.01
N GLU A 193 11.16 -3.02 -4.69
CA GLU A 193 12.02 -2.06 -4.01
C GLU A 193 11.17 -1.16 -3.11
N PRO A 194 11.37 -1.16 -1.78
CA PRO A 194 10.36 -0.59 -0.90
C PRO A 194 10.20 0.93 -1.05
N HIS A 195 11.22 1.63 -1.57
CA HIS A 195 11.12 3.06 -1.89
C HIS A 195 10.17 3.38 -3.05
N GLN A 196 10.10 2.53 -4.08
CA GLN A 196 9.16 2.72 -5.20
C GLN A 196 7.73 2.46 -4.76
N LEU A 197 7.56 1.45 -3.90
CA LEU A 197 6.26 1.17 -3.31
C LEU A 197 5.77 2.34 -2.46
N VAL A 198 6.65 2.96 -1.67
CA VAL A 198 6.35 4.19 -0.91
C VAL A 198 5.93 5.33 -1.83
N ARG A 199 6.65 5.52 -2.95
CA ARG A 199 6.33 6.57 -3.93
C ARG A 199 4.97 6.35 -4.59
N ALA A 200 4.72 5.14 -5.08
CA ALA A 200 3.44 4.75 -5.67
C ALA A 200 2.31 4.92 -4.66
N GLY A 201 2.48 4.36 -3.46
CA GLY A 201 1.52 4.42 -2.36
C GLY A 201 1.16 5.84 -1.96
N ALA A 202 2.15 6.73 -1.80
CA ALA A 202 1.89 8.13 -1.47
C ALA A 202 1.15 8.88 -2.59
N ALA A 203 1.49 8.61 -3.86
CA ALA A 203 0.84 9.24 -5.00
C ALA A 203 -0.64 8.80 -5.12
N VAL A 204 -0.91 7.49 -4.98
CA VAL A 204 -2.28 6.96 -4.95
C VAL A 204 -3.04 7.44 -3.71
N ALA A 205 -2.39 7.52 -2.55
CA ALA A 205 -2.98 8.09 -1.34
C ALA A 205 -3.43 9.54 -1.54
N ASN A 206 -2.60 10.37 -2.20
CA ASN A 206 -2.94 11.76 -2.53
C ASN A 206 -4.14 11.82 -3.49
N LYS A 207 -4.18 10.93 -4.49
CA LYS A 207 -5.32 10.86 -5.42
C LYS A 207 -6.61 10.42 -4.73
N ALA A 208 -6.52 9.42 -3.86
CA ALA A 208 -7.65 8.95 -3.08
C ALA A 208 -8.14 10.01 -2.09
N ALA A 209 -7.23 10.76 -1.46
CA ALA A 209 -7.56 11.87 -0.57
C ALA A 209 -8.33 12.99 -1.31
N GLU A 210 -7.93 13.33 -2.54
CA GLU A 210 -8.69 14.24 -3.41
C GLU A 210 -10.09 13.70 -3.69
N LYS A 211 -10.20 12.46 -4.18
CA LYS A 211 -11.48 11.82 -4.55
C LYS A 211 -12.42 11.63 -3.35
N LEU A 212 -11.87 11.42 -2.17
CA LEU A 212 -12.62 11.20 -0.93
C LEU A 212 -12.86 12.49 -0.13
N GLY A 213 -12.44 13.66 -0.63
CA GLY A 213 -12.71 14.96 -0.03
C GLY A 213 -12.00 15.17 1.32
N CYS A 214 -10.72 14.81 1.40
CA CYS A 214 -9.96 14.86 2.65
C CYS A 214 -9.41 16.24 3.04
N ASP A 215 -9.40 17.23 2.14
CA ASP A 215 -8.88 18.59 2.38
C ASP A 215 -7.52 18.60 3.13
N THR A 216 -6.54 17.84 2.62
CA THR A 216 -5.20 17.72 3.23
C THR A 216 -4.09 18.06 2.24
N ASP A 217 -2.97 18.56 2.76
CA ASP A 217 -1.75 18.70 1.98
C ASP A 217 -1.28 17.32 1.47
N PRO A 218 -0.80 17.25 0.21
CA PRO A 218 -0.26 16.01 -0.35
C PRO A 218 0.91 15.46 0.47
N LEU A 219 0.94 14.13 0.62
CA LEU A 219 2.09 13.40 1.16
C LEU A 219 3.33 13.68 0.31
N SER A 220 4.38 14.15 0.96
CA SER A 220 5.68 14.38 0.34
C SER A 220 6.58 13.18 0.57
N VAL A 221 7.05 12.58 -0.53
CA VAL A 221 8.00 11.46 -0.49
C VAL A 221 9.42 12.02 -0.61
N PRO A 222 10.39 11.57 0.22
CA PRO A 222 11.78 11.97 0.06
C PRO A 222 12.30 11.72 -1.37
N ALA A 223 12.96 12.71 -1.95
CA ALA A 223 13.44 12.66 -3.33
C ALA A 223 14.62 11.68 -3.53
N LYS A 224 15.43 11.51 -2.49
CA LYS A 224 16.50 10.50 -2.48
C LYS A 224 15.94 9.19 -1.96
N GLU A 225 16.47 8.09 -2.49
CA GLU A 225 16.60 6.85 -1.74
C GLU A 225 17.13 7.25 -0.37
N THR A 226 16.22 7.38 0.60
CA THR A 226 16.66 7.45 1.98
C THR A 226 17.09 6.03 2.17
N GLU A 227 18.39 5.75 2.05
CA GLU A 227 18.96 4.41 2.16
C GLU A 227 18.11 3.68 3.19
N GLN A 228 17.32 2.72 2.71
CA GLN A 228 16.67 1.79 3.59
C GLN A 228 17.82 1.01 4.18
N GLN A 229 18.39 1.57 5.24
CA GLN A 229 19.25 0.86 6.13
C GLN A 229 18.32 -0.16 6.73
N VAL A 230 18.21 -1.31 6.06
CA VAL A 230 17.84 -2.56 6.70
C VAL A 230 18.62 -2.52 8.00
N PRO A 231 17.93 -2.42 9.15
CA PRO A 231 18.62 -2.21 10.40
C PRO A 231 19.65 -3.32 10.52
N GLU A 232 20.93 -2.93 10.57
CA GLU A 232 21.99 -3.90 10.78
C GLU A 232 21.68 -4.61 12.09
N SER A 233 21.67 -5.94 12.07
CA SER A 233 21.42 -6.69 13.28
C SER A 233 22.62 -6.50 14.20
N VAL A 234 22.39 -5.85 15.34
CA VAL A 234 23.46 -5.45 16.25
C VAL A 234 23.47 -6.30 17.52
N PRO A 235 24.61 -6.41 18.22
CA PRO A 235 24.64 -6.99 19.56
C PRO A 235 23.70 -6.27 20.52
N SER A 236 23.04 -7.00 21.42
CA SER A 236 22.05 -6.46 22.37
C SER A 236 22.55 -5.29 23.23
N ALA A 237 23.86 -5.25 23.52
CA ALA A 237 24.51 -4.15 24.24
C ALA A 237 24.29 -2.78 23.56
N ARG A 238 24.14 -2.74 22.23
CA ARG A 238 23.87 -1.49 21.47
C ARG A 238 22.50 -0.89 21.77
N ALA A 239 21.55 -1.67 22.29
CA ALA A 239 20.24 -1.17 22.68
C ALA A 239 20.25 -0.34 23.98
N ALA A 240 21.31 -0.40 24.80
CA ALA A 240 21.32 0.21 26.15
C ALA A 240 21.07 1.73 26.16
N GLY A 241 21.51 2.42 25.11
CA GLY A 241 21.37 3.87 24.94
C GLY A 241 20.10 4.31 24.21
N THR A 242 19.20 3.38 23.87
CA THR A 242 18.00 3.68 23.07
C THR A 242 16.73 3.43 23.87
N THR A 243 15.57 3.67 23.26
CA THR A 243 14.27 3.31 23.85
C THR A 243 14.12 1.79 24.00
N CYS A 244 14.82 0.99 23.19
CA CYS A 244 14.87 -0.48 23.26
C CYS A 244 15.77 -1.05 24.37
N ALA A 245 16.24 -0.25 25.34
CA ALA A 245 17.24 -0.68 26.31
C ALA A 245 16.83 -1.85 27.23
N ALA A 246 15.54 -2.18 27.29
CA ALA A 246 15.08 -3.42 27.92
C ALA A 246 15.78 -4.66 27.35
N LEU A 247 16.11 -4.64 26.04
CA LEU A 247 16.79 -5.74 25.35
C LEU A 247 18.25 -5.91 25.77
N ALA A 248 18.93 -4.83 26.18
CA ALA A 248 20.32 -4.89 26.63
C ALA A 248 20.48 -5.51 28.04
N ARG A 249 19.40 -5.55 28.83
CA ARG A 249 19.45 -5.96 30.24
C ARG A 249 18.80 -7.32 30.51
N GLY A 250 17.97 -7.82 29.58
CA GLY A 250 17.27 -9.10 29.68
C GLY A 250 18.17 -10.33 29.45
N PRO A 251 17.59 -11.49 29.07
CA PRO A 251 18.32 -12.74 28.88
C PRO A 251 19.21 -12.78 27.62
N PHE A 252 19.38 -11.65 26.93
CA PHE A 252 20.00 -11.57 25.60
C PHE A 252 21.44 -11.04 25.63
N ARG A 253 22.14 -11.15 26.76
CA ARG A 253 23.48 -10.55 26.94
C ARG A 253 24.60 -11.31 26.23
N ASP A 254 24.37 -12.59 25.94
CA ASP A 254 25.35 -13.46 25.30
C ASP A 254 25.39 -13.24 23.79
N THR A 255 26.48 -13.67 23.13
CA THR A 255 26.73 -13.48 21.69
C THR A 255 25.78 -14.26 20.78
N GLY A 256 24.95 -15.15 21.34
CA GLY A 256 23.95 -15.94 20.61
C GLY A 256 22.74 -15.12 20.14
N TRP A 257 22.63 -13.85 20.51
CA TRP A 257 21.49 -12.99 20.17
C TRP A 257 21.90 -11.75 19.39
N SER A 258 21.05 -11.40 18.44
CA SER A 258 21.15 -10.20 17.63
C SER A 258 19.84 -9.41 17.77
N VAL A 259 19.95 -8.08 17.65
CA VAL A 259 18.85 -7.15 17.87
C VAL A 259 18.72 -6.24 16.68
N ASP A 260 17.49 -6.15 16.15
CA ASP A 260 17.15 -5.19 15.11
C ASP A 260 16.45 -4.01 15.76
N LEU A 261 17.04 -2.82 15.61
CA LEU A 261 16.56 -1.57 16.19
C LEU A 261 15.90 -0.73 15.10
N ARG A 262 14.56 -0.67 15.09
CA ARG A 262 13.77 0.18 14.18
C ARG A 262 13.16 1.34 14.95
N ILE A 263 14.01 2.33 15.23
CA ILE A 263 13.68 3.54 16.00
C ILE A 263 13.66 4.74 15.04
N PRO A 264 12.47 5.16 14.56
CA PRO A 264 12.37 6.28 13.64
C PRO A 264 12.75 7.61 14.32
N LYS A 265 13.26 8.55 13.53
CA LYS A 265 13.48 9.93 13.96
C LYS A 265 12.17 10.73 13.78
N GLY A 266 11.74 11.42 14.84
CA GLY A 266 10.56 12.29 14.80
C GLY A 266 9.23 11.54 14.99
N PRO A 267 8.09 12.20 14.68
CA PRO A 267 6.77 11.63 14.90
C PRO A 267 6.52 10.47 13.91
N ALA A 268 6.49 9.25 14.42
CA ALA A 268 6.21 8.05 13.64
C ALA A 268 5.14 7.19 14.32
N PRO A 269 4.27 6.51 13.56
CA PRO A 269 3.17 5.72 14.12
C PRO A 269 3.63 4.46 14.86
N LEU A 270 4.88 4.04 14.64
CA LEU A 270 5.43 2.79 15.12
C LEU A 270 6.89 2.94 15.57
N THR A 271 7.30 2.17 16.56
CA THR A 271 8.70 1.86 16.88
C THR A 271 8.77 0.38 17.16
N SER A 272 9.81 -0.31 16.65
CA SER A 272 9.96 -1.76 16.85
C SER A 272 11.39 -2.11 17.24
N CYS A 273 11.50 -3.06 18.17
CA CYS A 273 12.76 -3.66 18.57
C CYS A 273 12.56 -5.17 18.61
N THR A 274 13.32 -5.93 17.82
CA THR A 274 13.19 -7.40 17.77
C THR A 274 14.49 -8.08 18.13
N VAL A 275 14.40 -9.20 18.85
CA VAL A 275 15.53 -10.06 19.16
C VAL A 275 15.44 -11.35 18.35
N ARG A 276 16.55 -11.74 17.75
CA ARG A 276 16.70 -12.95 16.92
C ARG A 276 17.93 -13.75 17.38
N PRO A 277 17.94 -15.07 17.22
CA PRO A 277 19.18 -15.83 17.27
C PRO A 277 20.18 -15.25 16.25
N SER A 278 21.45 -15.10 16.66
CA SER A 278 22.51 -14.62 15.77
C SER A 278 22.75 -15.58 14.62
N GLY A 279 23.13 -15.06 13.45
CA GLY A 279 23.41 -15.86 12.26
C GLY A 279 22.21 -15.98 11.32
N LYS A 280 22.28 -16.99 10.45
CA LYS A 280 21.30 -17.26 9.40
C LYS A 280 20.84 -18.72 9.49
N ASP A 281 19.63 -18.99 9.00
CA ASP A 281 19.11 -20.35 8.84
C ASP A 281 19.75 -21.09 7.66
N GLU A 282 19.27 -22.31 7.41
CA GLU A 282 19.77 -23.19 6.36
C GLU A 282 19.59 -22.61 4.96
N ASP A 283 18.60 -21.72 4.79
CA ASP A 283 18.31 -21.00 3.54
C ASP A 283 19.13 -19.70 3.40
N GLY A 284 19.97 -19.38 4.39
CA GLY A 284 20.77 -18.16 4.42
C GLY A 284 19.97 -16.91 4.79
N GLU A 285 18.76 -17.07 5.32
CA GLU A 285 17.89 -16.00 5.77
C GLU A 285 18.08 -15.73 7.28
N PRO A 286 17.83 -14.50 7.78
CA PRO A 286 17.89 -14.22 9.21
C PRO A 286 16.89 -15.08 9.99
N HIS A 287 17.31 -15.59 11.14
CA HIS A 287 16.42 -16.35 12.01
C HIS A 287 15.16 -15.57 12.41
N ARG A 288 14.07 -16.30 12.67
CA ARG A 288 12.82 -15.69 13.14
C ARG A 288 13.01 -15.00 14.50
N PRO A 289 12.32 -13.87 14.74
CA PRO A 289 12.40 -13.17 16.00
C PRO A 289 11.77 -13.98 17.14
N VAL A 290 12.47 -14.09 18.27
CA VAL A 290 11.97 -14.76 19.48
C VAL A 290 11.30 -13.81 20.45
N LEU A 291 11.60 -12.50 20.37
CA LEU A 291 10.98 -11.46 21.17
C LEU A 291 10.81 -10.19 20.34
N SER A 292 9.69 -9.50 20.52
CA SER A 292 9.45 -8.20 19.94
C SER A 292 8.92 -7.19 20.97
N LEU A 293 9.34 -5.94 20.83
CA LEU A 293 8.82 -4.78 21.52
C LEU A 293 8.29 -3.81 20.47
N HIS A 294 7.04 -3.37 20.60
CA HIS A 294 6.43 -2.42 19.68
C HIS A 294 5.81 -1.25 20.45
N ALA A 295 6.07 -0.02 20.02
CA ALA A 295 5.34 1.15 20.47
C ALA A 295 4.48 1.67 19.33
N LEU A 296 3.17 1.76 19.57
CA LEU A 296 2.16 2.16 18.60
C LEU A 296 1.53 3.48 19.04
N TYR A 297 1.37 4.39 18.09
CA TYR A 297 0.97 5.77 18.36
C TYR A 297 -0.19 6.19 17.47
N GLY A 298 -1.32 6.48 18.09
CA GLY A 298 -2.52 6.95 17.39
C GLY A 298 -3.80 6.47 18.04
N GLU A 299 -4.92 7.07 17.62
CA GLU A 299 -6.25 6.74 18.12
C GLU A 299 -6.69 5.29 17.78
N TRP A 300 -6.03 4.64 16.82
CA TRP A 300 -6.27 3.25 16.44
C TRP A 300 -5.64 2.22 17.39
N THR A 301 -4.67 2.63 18.22
CA THR A 301 -3.91 1.71 19.07
C THR A 301 -4.79 0.94 20.06
N GLN A 302 -5.86 1.56 20.58
CA GLN A 302 -6.78 0.89 21.51
C GLN A 302 -7.55 -0.26 20.83
N ARG A 303 -7.92 -0.11 19.56
CA ARG A 303 -8.65 -1.13 18.80
C ARG A 303 -7.75 -2.30 18.43
N VAL A 304 -6.51 -2.01 18.03
CA VAL A 304 -5.48 -3.04 17.83
C VAL A 304 -5.23 -3.81 19.13
N MET A 305 -5.08 -3.11 20.25
CA MET A 305 -4.91 -3.73 21.57
C MET A 305 -6.08 -4.66 21.95
N LEU A 306 -7.32 -4.26 21.66
CA LEU A 306 -8.51 -5.10 21.89
C LEU A 306 -8.51 -6.36 21.02
N GLY A 307 -8.20 -6.22 19.73
CA GLY A 307 -8.08 -7.37 18.82
C GLY A 307 -7.01 -8.36 19.31
N GLN A 308 -5.89 -7.83 19.79
CA GLN A 308 -4.78 -8.62 20.31
C GLN A 308 -5.09 -9.29 21.65
N ALA A 309 -5.77 -8.58 22.56
CA ALA A 309 -6.23 -9.15 23.83
C ALA A 309 -7.10 -10.38 23.59
N ARG A 310 -8.06 -10.29 22.65
CA ARG A 310 -8.93 -11.40 22.27
C ARG A 310 -8.16 -12.58 21.67
N HIS A 311 -7.24 -12.30 20.74
CA HIS A 311 -6.39 -13.32 20.10
C HIS A 311 -5.55 -14.09 21.11
N HIS A 312 -4.99 -13.41 22.11
CA HIS A 312 -4.17 -14.03 23.16
C HIS A 312 -4.98 -14.53 24.37
N GLY A 313 -6.32 -14.52 24.32
CA GLY A 313 -7.17 -14.95 25.44
C GLY A 313 -6.97 -14.14 26.73
N ALA A 314 -6.51 -12.88 26.61
CA ALA A 314 -6.30 -12.02 27.75
C ALA A 314 -7.65 -11.64 28.38
N ARG A 315 -7.77 -11.83 29.69
CA ARG A 315 -8.95 -11.43 30.47
C ARG A 315 -9.04 -9.91 30.49
N THR A 316 -9.82 -9.35 29.58
CA THR A 316 -10.08 -7.91 29.47
C THR A 316 -11.59 -7.68 29.46
N ASP A 317 -12.02 -6.51 29.91
CA ASP A 317 -13.41 -6.07 29.75
C ASP A 317 -13.70 -5.92 28.24
N GLU A 318 -14.83 -6.47 27.77
CA GLU A 318 -15.23 -6.48 26.36
C GLU A 318 -15.40 -5.08 25.78
N GLU A 319 -15.66 -4.08 26.62
CA GLU A 319 -15.91 -2.68 26.25
C GLU A 319 -14.74 -1.74 26.55
N ARG A 320 -13.87 -2.06 27.51
CA ARG A 320 -12.73 -1.21 27.94
C ARG A 320 -11.46 -2.00 28.17
N VAL A 321 -10.53 -1.93 27.23
CA VAL A 321 -9.25 -2.63 27.38
C VAL A 321 -8.28 -1.80 28.21
N GLY A 322 -7.98 -2.31 29.41
CA GLY A 322 -6.85 -1.88 30.22
C GLY A 322 -5.57 -2.67 29.87
N PRO A 323 -4.41 -2.26 30.41
CA PRO A 323 -3.16 -3.01 30.27
C PRO A 323 -3.33 -4.48 30.68
N TRP A 324 -2.72 -5.41 29.93
CA TRP A 324 -2.87 -6.84 30.16
C TRP A 324 -1.56 -7.59 29.93
N LEU A 325 -1.46 -8.81 30.48
CA LEU A 325 -0.28 -9.66 30.37
C LEU A 325 -0.71 -11.13 30.31
N THR A 326 -0.10 -11.88 29.40
CA THR A 326 -0.14 -13.34 29.27
C THR A 326 1.28 -13.89 29.44
N ASP A 327 1.44 -15.21 29.30
CA ASP A 327 2.77 -15.83 29.41
C ASP A 327 3.69 -15.54 28.21
N GLU A 328 3.14 -14.97 27.14
CA GLU A 328 3.82 -14.79 25.85
C GLU A 328 3.62 -13.39 25.26
N SER A 329 2.69 -12.59 25.78
CA SER A 329 2.37 -11.28 25.23
C SER A 329 1.91 -10.34 26.32
N GLY A 330 2.06 -9.04 26.12
CA GLY A 330 1.62 -8.05 27.10
C GLY A 330 1.51 -6.66 26.51
N TRP A 331 0.72 -5.82 27.16
CA TRP A 331 0.40 -4.50 26.67
C TRP A 331 0.35 -3.46 27.79
N ALA A 332 1.05 -2.36 27.62
CA ALA A 332 0.98 -1.16 28.44
C ALA A 332 0.38 0.01 27.65
N MET A 333 -0.13 1.03 28.33
CA MET A 333 -0.82 2.15 27.70
C MET A 333 -0.35 3.49 28.24
N ALA A 334 -0.29 4.51 27.39
CA ALA A 334 -0.10 5.90 27.79
C ALA A 334 -0.90 6.84 26.88
N ARG A 335 -0.76 8.15 27.09
CA ARG A 335 -1.24 9.18 26.16
C ARG A 335 -0.09 10.08 25.71
N CYS A 336 0.16 10.16 24.40
CA CYS A 336 1.17 11.03 23.81
C CYS A 336 0.47 12.10 22.99
N ASP A 337 0.78 13.38 23.22
CA ASP A 337 0.05 14.52 22.63
C ASP A 337 -1.47 14.42 22.82
N GLY A 338 -1.91 13.97 24.00
CA GLY A 338 -3.32 13.75 24.29
C GLY A 338 -3.96 12.56 23.55
N ARG A 339 -3.26 11.84 22.68
CA ARG A 339 -3.77 10.68 21.92
C ARG A 339 -3.34 9.35 22.53
N PRO A 340 -4.11 8.26 22.35
CA PRO A 340 -3.72 6.95 22.84
C PRO A 340 -2.37 6.49 22.28
N ALA A 341 -1.57 5.84 23.14
CA ALA A 341 -0.37 5.12 22.78
C ALA A 341 -0.33 3.77 23.51
N GLY A 342 0.29 2.79 22.88
CA GLY A 342 0.34 1.41 23.36
C GLY A 342 1.71 0.81 23.17
N PHE A 343 2.15 0.03 24.14
CA PHE A 343 3.44 -0.64 24.13
C PHE A 343 3.18 -2.13 24.25
N LYS A 344 3.54 -2.90 23.23
CA LYS A 344 3.38 -4.36 23.16
C LYS A 344 4.73 -5.03 23.41
N ILE A 345 4.72 -6.11 24.18
CA ILE A 345 5.77 -7.13 24.19
C ILE A 345 5.15 -8.42 23.65
N SER A 346 5.88 -9.16 22.81
CA SER A 346 5.53 -10.55 22.49
C SER A 346 6.76 -11.44 22.44
N VAL A 347 6.56 -12.72 22.74
CA VAL A 347 7.57 -13.76 22.70
C VAL A 347 7.04 -14.89 21.84
N SER A 348 7.84 -15.30 20.86
CA SER A 348 7.61 -16.51 20.09
C SER A 348 8.29 -17.66 20.82
N ARG A 349 7.51 -18.66 21.24
CA ARG A 349 8.02 -19.92 21.78
C ARG A 349 7.59 -21.03 20.83
N PRO A 350 8.49 -21.90 20.36
CA PRO A 350 8.06 -23.07 19.61
C PRO A 350 7.20 -23.97 20.49
N ASP A 351 6.06 -24.40 19.97
CA ASP A 351 5.29 -25.47 20.58
C ASP A 351 6.10 -26.76 20.48
N GLN A 352 6.17 -27.51 21.59
CA GLN A 352 7.04 -28.69 21.73
C GLN A 352 6.75 -29.82 20.72
N GLU A 353 5.70 -29.72 19.90
CA GLU A 353 5.25 -30.79 19.02
C GLU A 353 5.63 -30.64 17.53
N THR A 354 6.02 -29.47 17.03
CA THR A 354 6.10 -29.28 15.56
C THR A 354 7.36 -28.62 15.00
N ASP A 355 8.18 -27.96 15.81
CA ASP A 355 9.34 -27.25 15.30
C ASP A 355 10.66 -27.80 15.86
N SER A 356 11.48 -28.39 14.98
CA SER A 356 12.83 -28.88 15.30
C SER A 356 13.86 -27.75 15.43
N TYR A 357 13.56 -26.71 16.21
CA TYR A 357 14.57 -25.72 16.58
C TYR A 357 15.53 -26.34 17.59
N SER A 358 16.84 -26.14 17.40
CA SER A 358 17.82 -26.45 18.45
C SER A 358 17.51 -25.61 19.71
N GLU A 359 17.68 -26.17 20.90
CA GLU A 359 17.39 -25.49 22.18
C GLU A 359 18.02 -24.08 22.24
N ASP A 360 19.21 -23.94 21.64
CA ASP A 360 20.02 -22.72 21.55
C ASP A 360 19.37 -21.57 20.76
N LYS A 361 18.32 -21.84 19.98
CA LYS A 361 17.62 -20.87 19.12
C LYS A 361 16.26 -20.45 19.67
N THR A 362 15.94 -20.83 20.91
CA THR A 362 14.60 -20.63 21.50
C THR A 362 14.68 -19.88 22.83
N LEU A 363 13.60 -19.18 23.19
CA LEU A 363 13.50 -18.49 24.48
C LEU A 363 12.62 -19.30 25.44
N SER A 364 13.25 -20.01 26.38
CA SER A 364 12.51 -20.83 27.35
C SER A 364 11.76 -19.99 28.38
N ARG A 365 10.70 -20.56 28.97
CA ARG A 365 9.97 -19.96 30.11
C ARG A 365 10.86 -19.69 31.32
N LYS A 366 11.97 -20.42 31.47
CA LYS A 366 12.95 -20.21 32.55
C LYS A 366 13.82 -18.97 32.30
N GLN A 367 14.15 -18.70 31.04
CA GLN A 367 14.96 -17.52 30.67
C GLN A 367 14.13 -16.24 30.70
N LEU A 368 12.85 -16.31 30.34
CA LEU A 368 11.94 -15.17 30.42
C LEU A 368 10.55 -15.61 30.88
N ASP A 369 10.32 -15.49 32.18
CA ASP A 369 9.05 -15.75 32.82
C ASP A 369 8.11 -14.52 32.74
N ARG A 370 6.90 -14.67 33.26
CA ARG A 370 5.89 -13.60 33.28
C ARG A 370 6.36 -12.34 34.02
N THR A 371 7.12 -12.51 35.11
CA THR A 371 7.71 -11.40 35.87
C THR A 371 8.76 -10.65 35.04
N GLY A 372 9.61 -11.38 34.33
CA GLY A 372 10.60 -10.84 33.42
C GLY A 372 9.96 -10.10 32.25
N LEU A 373 8.92 -10.67 31.63
CA LEU A 373 8.12 -10.03 30.58
C LEU A 373 7.56 -8.69 31.04
N ARG A 374 6.92 -8.68 32.21
CA ARG A 374 6.39 -7.46 32.82
C ARG A 374 7.46 -6.40 33.01
N LYS A 375 8.62 -6.77 33.59
CA LYS A 375 9.73 -5.84 33.83
C LYS A 375 10.30 -5.26 32.53
N MET A 376 10.43 -6.09 31.49
CA MET A 376 10.88 -5.64 30.18
C MET A 376 9.89 -4.69 29.53
N LEU A 377 8.60 -5.03 29.55
CA LEU A 377 7.53 -4.17 29.05
C LEU A 377 7.49 -2.83 29.78
N ALA A 378 7.59 -2.84 31.11
CA ALA A 378 7.63 -1.63 31.92
C ALA A 378 8.81 -0.72 31.53
N SER A 379 10.02 -1.30 31.48
CA SER A 379 11.23 -0.55 31.12
C SER A 379 11.18 0.03 29.70
N PHE A 380 10.57 -0.68 28.75
CA PHE A 380 10.37 -0.19 27.39
C PHE A 380 9.33 0.94 27.35
N ALA A 381 8.15 0.72 27.95
CA ALA A 381 7.07 1.69 27.97
C ALA A 381 7.43 3.00 28.69
N GLU A 382 8.19 2.93 29.78
CA GLU A 382 8.70 4.10 30.50
C GLU A 382 9.64 4.94 29.63
N ARG A 383 10.56 4.29 28.90
CA ARG A 383 11.51 4.99 28.02
C ARG A 383 10.85 5.63 26.81
N GLU A 384 9.99 4.88 26.11
CA GLU A 384 9.22 5.42 24.99
C GLU A 384 8.30 6.57 25.45
N SER A 385 7.68 6.42 26.63
CA SER A 385 6.85 7.50 27.20
C SER A 385 7.66 8.74 27.52
N ALA A 386 8.86 8.59 28.09
CA ALA A 386 9.74 9.72 28.41
C ALA A 386 10.23 10.43 27.13
N GLU A 387 10.68 9.66 26.14
CA GLU A 387 11.20 10.19 24.86
C GLU A 387 10.13 10.99 24.10
N ARG A 388 8.88 10.54 24.16
CA ARG A 388 7.76 11.18 23.44
C ARG A 388 6.87 12.08 24.30
N GLY A 389 7.27 12.37 25.53
CA GLY A 389 6.49 13.24 26.44
C GLY A 389 5.09 12.70 26.76
N CYS A 390 4.92 11.38 26.78
CA CYS A 390 3.64 10.75 27.08
C CYS A 390 3.30 10.84 28.57
N THR A 391 2.01 10.83 28.88
CA THR A 391 1.46 10.93 30.23
C THR A 391 0.53 9.76 30.55
N GLY A 392 0.27 9.53 31.83
CA GLY A 392 -0.70 8.53 32.27
C GLY A 392 -0.31 7.10 31.88
N LEU A 393 0.99 6.75 31.96
CA LEU A 393 1.46 5.39 31.73
C LEU A 393 0.80 4.42 32.71
N ARG A 394 0.15 3.39 32.17
CA ARG A 394 -0.47 2.29 32.90
C ARG A 394 0.13 0.97 32.43
N LEU A 395 0.62 0.20 33.39
CA LEU A 395 1.20 -1.12 33.18
C LEU A 395 0.17 -2.21 33.55
N PRO A 396 0.36 -3.46 33.09
CA PRO A 396 -0.43 -4.60 33.57
C PRO A 396 -0.41 -4.70 35.11
N ALA A 397 -1.32 -5.46 35.72
CA ALA A 397 -1.26 -5.75 37.16
C ALA A 397 -0.09 -6.69 37.48
N ALA A 398 0.58 -6.45 38.62
CA ALA A 398 1.55 -7.41 39.14
C ALA A 398 0.71 -8.50 39.81
N ASP A 399 0.71 -9.70 39.25
CA ASP A 399 -0.02 -10.82 39.84
C ASP A 399 0.58 -11.25 41.18
#